data_AF-A0A1I7GN58-F1
#
_entry.id   AF-A0A1I7GN58-F1
#
_cell.length_a   1.000
_cell.length_b   1.000
_cell.length_c   1.000
_cell.angle_alpha   90.00
_cell.angle_beta   90.00
_cell.angle_gamma   90.00
#
_symmetry.space_group_name_H-M   'P 1'
#
loop_
_entity.id
_entity.type
_entity.pdbx_description
1 polymer ?
#
loop_
_entity_poly.entity_id
_entity_poly.type
_entity_poly.pdbx_seq_one_letter_code
_entity_poly.pdbx_strand_id
1 'polypeptide(L)'
;MRSESIRCIIKLKTDMEDKGRAEGAIFKQICTVNELDPQKIREEAQERFPEKFRQQNNEELLIWTAFDHKARTLVQSITATENQDHSLDHAAELYSIDGDPAAPAFVINDKAIQDIYDKDKAAKLIEVLGQVKLPIRA
;
A
#
# COMPACT_ATOMS: atom_id res chain seq x y z
N MET A 1 43.04 -23.79 -40.44
CA MET A 1 42.53 -24.36 -39.17
C MET A 1 42.31 -23.18 -38.24
N ARG A 2 41.07 -22.66 -38.17
CA ARG A 2 40.12 -22.86 -37.05
C ARG A 2 40.72 -22.47 -35.69
N SER A 3 40.35 -21.31 -35.16
CA SER A 3 39.20 -21.23 -34.24
C SER A 3 38.96 -19.80 -33.78
N GLU A 4 37.70 -19.40 -33.90
CA GLU A 4 37.08 -18.19 -33.37
C GLU A 4 36.83 -18.28 -31.86
N SER A 5 36.54 -17.12 -31.26
CA SER A 5 35.61 -16.90 -30.13
C SER A 5 35.98 -17.41 -28.73
N ILE A 6 36.21 -16.46 -27.80
CA ILE A 6 35.55 -16.42 -26.48
C ILE A 6 35.31 -14.94 -26.14
N ARG A 7 34.22 -14.33 -26.60
CA ARG A 7 32.92 -14.13 -25.92
C ARG A 7 33.01 -13.35 -24.60
N CYS A 8 32.46 -12.13 -24.66
CA CYS A 8 31.90 -11.33 -23.58
C CYS A 8 31.29 -12.20 -22.46
N ILE A 9 31.76 -11.98 -21.22
CA ILE A 9 31.00 -12.32 -20.00
C ILE A 9 31.06 -11.12 -19.07
N ILE A 10 30.43 -10.00 -19.46
CA ILE A 10 30.03 -8.95 -18.52
C ILE A 10 28.63 -8.47 -18.90
N LYS A 11 27.62 -9.19 -18.43
CA LYS A 11 26.30 -8.67 -18.07
C LYS A 11 25.42 -9.84 -17.72
N LEU A 12 24.93 -9.85 -16.48
CA LEU A 12 23.70 -10.49 -15.98
C LEU A 12 23.85 -10.81 -14.49
N LYS A 13 24.22 -9.81 -13.68
CA LYS A 13 24.09 -9.93 -12.22
C LYS A 13 23.69 -8.64 -11.51
N THR A 14 23.22 -7.65 -12.27
CA THR A 14 22.88 -6.31 -11.74
C THR A 14 21.39 -5.97 -11.87
N ASP A 15 20.56 -6.84 -12.46
CA ASP A 15 19.14 -6.53 -12.71
C ASP A 15 18.21 -6.98 -11.56
N MET A 16 18.60 -8.01 -10.79
CA MET A 16 17.78 -8.54 -9.70
C MET A 16 17.99 -7.84 -8.34
N GLU A 17 19.18 -7.30 -8.07
CA GLU A 17 19.44 -6.58 -6.80
C GLU A 17 18.94 -5.13 -6.82
N ASP A 18 18.76 -4.54 -8.01
CA ASP A 18 18.31 -3.15 -8.15
C ASP A 18 16.79 -3.02 -7.99
N LYS A 19 16.03 -4.01 -8.50
CA LYS A 19 14.56 -4.07 -8.35
C LYS A 19 14.11 -4.19 -6.89
N GLY A 20 14.61 -5.17 -6.13
CA GLY A 20 14.28 -5.29 -4.70
C GLY A 20 14.78 -4.14 -3.81
N ARG A 21 15.66 -3.28 -4.34
CA ARG A 21 16.14 -2.06 -3.65
C ARG A 21 15.27 -0.84 -3.97
N ALA A 22 14.79 -0.73 -5.21
CA ALA A 22 13.86 0.31 -5.65
C ALA A 22 12.43 0.07 -5.15
N GLU A 23 11.95 -1.19 -5.19
CA GLU A 23 10.64 -1.59 -4.67
C GLU A 23 10.57 -1.30 -3.14
N GLY A 24 11.62 -1.68 -2.39
CA GLY A 24 11.74 -1.38 -0.96
C GLY A 24 11.80 0.10 -0.62
N ALA A 25 12.16 0.95 -1.59
CA ALA A 25 12.15 2.40 -1.41
C ALA A 25 10.73 2.97 -1.46
N ILE A 26 9.84 2.40 -2.28
CA ILE A 26 8.46 2.86 -2.42
C ILE A 26 7.68 2.61 -1.13
N PHE A 27 7.79 1.41 -0.55
CA PHE A 27 7.20 1.12 0.76
C PHE A 27 7.69 2.11 1.84
N LYS A 28 9.02 2.33 1.94
CA LYS A 28 9.59 3.29 2.90
C LYS A 28 9.09 4.71 2.67
N GLN A 29 8.95 5.12 1.42
CA GLN A 29 8.45 6.43 1.07
C GLN A 29 7.00 6.58 1.48
N ILE A 30 6.15 5.59 1.21
CA ILE A 30 4.74 5.55 1.65
C ILE A 30 4.67 5.68 3.18
N CYS A 31 5.47 4.91 3.91
CA CYS A 31 5.53 5.03 5.36
C CYS A 31 5.95 6.44 5.79
N THR A 32 6.94 7.03 5.13
CA THR A 32 7.43 8.38 5.46
C THR A 32 6.36 9.44 5.23
N VAL A 33 5.73 9.47 4.05
CA VAL A 33 4.75 10.51 3.69
C VAL A 33 3.42 10.37 4.41
N ASN A 34 3.10 9.18 4.92
CA ASN A 34 1.89 8.93 5.72
C ASN A 34 2.17 8.87 7.24
N GLU A 35 3.40 9.13 7.66
CA GLU A 35 3.86 9.10 9.06
C GLU A 35 3.58 7.75 9.75
N LEU A 36 3.84 6.65 9.04
CA LEU A 36 3.65 5.28 9.51
C LEU A 36 4.97 4.68 9.98
N ASP A 37 4.89 3.82 11.00
CA ASP A 37 6.02 3.00 11.43
C ASP A 37 6.22 1.79 10.49
N PRO A 38 7.35 1.68 9.77
CA PRO A 38 7.55 0.61 8.80
C PRO A 38 7.63 -0.79 9.43
N GLN A 39 8.07 -0.89 10.70
CA GLN A 39 8.16 -2.17 11.39
C GLN A 39 6.77 -2.68 11.75
N LYS A 40 5.92 -1.81 12.30
CA LYS A 40 4.52 -2.12 12.61
C LYS A 40 3.75 -2.58 11.37
N ILE A 41 3.94 -1.92 10.22
CA ILE A 41 3.28 -2.35 8.98
C ILE A 41 3.76 -3.72 8.52
N ARG A 42 5.06 -4.03 8.69
CA ARG A 42 5.58 -5.37 8.38
C ARG A 42 4.98 -6.44 9.28
N GLU A 43 4.88 -6.16 10.57
CA GLU A 43 4.27 -7.07 11.54
C GLU A 43 2.79 -7.30 11.21
N GLU A 44 2.04 -6.25 10.93
CA GLU A 44 0.63 -6.36 10.52
C GLU A 44 0.48 -7.15 9.21
N ALA A 45 1.33 -6.89 8.22
CA ALA A 45 1.26 -7.61 6.95
C ALA A 45 1.60 -9.11 7.12
N GLN A 46 2.53 -9.44 8.01
CA GLN A 46 2.87 -10.83 8.35
C GLN A 46 1.74 -11.54 9.10
N GLU A 47 1.07 -10.85 10.02
CA GLU A 47 -0.07 -11.39 10.77
C GLU A 47 -1.28 -11.63 9.86
N ARG A 48 -1.55 -10.70 8.94
CA ARG A 48 -2.69 -10.77 8.02
C ARG A 48 -2.47 -11.72 6.84
N PHE A 49 -1.24 -11.85 6.37
CA PHE A 49 -0.89 -12.67 5.19
C PHE A 49 0.30 -13.61 5.45
N PRO A 50 0.22 -14.50 6.46
CA PRO A 50 1.36 -15.32 6.90
C PRO A 50 1.85 -16.29 5.82
N GLU A 51 0.94 -16.78 4.97
CA GLU A 51 1.26 -17.73 3.90
C GLU A 51 1.91 -17.04 2.70
N LYS A 52 1.44 -15.85 2.33
CA LYS A 52 1.99 -15.08 1.20
C LYS A 52 3.39 -14.54 1.52
N PHE A 53 3.66 -14.22 2.79
CA PHE A 53 4.97 -13.72 3.22
C PHE A 53 6.13 -14.71 3.03
N ARG A 54 5.84 -16.01 2.91
CA ARG A 54 6.84 -17.08 2.78
C ARG A 54 7.27 -17.36 1.33
N GLN A 55 6.57 -16.80 0.32
CA GLN A 55 6.69 -17.26 -1.08
C GLN A 55 7.37 -16.27 -2.06
N GLN A 56 7.96 -15.17 -1.58
CA GLN A 56 8.67 -14.08 -2.32
C GLN A 56 7.79 -12.88 -2.76
N ASN A 57 8.46 -11.71 -2.84
CA ASN A 57 7.95 -10.35 -3.09
C ASN A 57 6.78 -9.89 -2.20
N ASN A 58 7.13 -9.54 -0.97
CA ASN A 58 6.19 -9.02 0.05
C ASN A 58 5.87 -7.53 -0.13
N GLU A 59 6.41 -6.88 -1.14
CA GLU A 59 6.37 -5.42 -1.28
C GLU A 59 4.96 -4.94 -1.62
N GLU A 60 4.29 -5.63 -2.53
CA GLU A 60 2.89 -5.34 -2.85
C GLU A 60 2.00 -5.43 -1.61
N LEU A 61 2.22 -6.45 -0.79
CA LEU A 61 1.49 -6.62 0.46
C LEU A 61 1.84 -5.53 1.47
N LEU A 62 3.10 -5.14 1.57
CA LEU A 62 3.54 -4.08 2.48
C LEU A 62 2.98 -2.71 2.08
N ILE A 63 2.99 -2.40 0.79
CA ILE A 63 2.40 -1.18 0.22
C ILE A 63 0.90 -1.18 0.47
N TRP A 64 0.24 -2.30 0.16
CA TRP A 64 -1.19 -2.45 0.38
C TRP A 64 -1.55 -2.27 1.87
N THR A 65 -0.83 -2.95 2.76
CA THR A 65 -1.04 -2.85 4.22
C THR A 65 -0.75 -1.45 4.73
N ALA A 66 0.26 -0.74 4.21
CA ALA A 66 0.54 0.63 4.62
C ALA A 66 -0.63 1.58 4.30
N PHE A 67 -1.18 1.50 3.09
CA PHE A 67 -2.34 2.30 2.71
C PHE A 67 -3.59 1.91 3.51
N ASP A 68 -3.85 0.60 3.65
CA ASP A 68 -5.01 0.12 4.40
C ASP A 68 -4.93 0.53 5.88
N HIS A 69 -3.76 0.41 6.53
CA HIS A 69 -3.56 0.85 7.91
C HIS A 69 -3.83 2.35 8.05
N LYS A 70 -3.29 3.19 7.14
CA LYS A 70 -3.53 4.65 7.19
C LYS A 70 -5.00 4.98 6.99
N ALA A 71 -5.64 4.40 5.97
CA ALA A 71 -7.04 4.62 5.65
C ALA A 71 -7.94 4.20 6.82
N ARG A 72 -7.73 3.02 7.40
CA ARG A 72 -8.46 2.54 8.59
C ARG A 72 -8.29 3.47 9.78
N THR A 73 -7.07 3.95 10.05
CA THR A 73 -6.82 4.91 11.13
C THR A 73 -7.61 6.21 10.94
N LEU A 74 -7.65 6.72 9.70
CA LEU A 74 -8.39 7.93 9.35
C LEU A 74 -9.91 7.72 9.48
N VAL A 75 -10.44 6.61 8.97
CA VAL A 75 -11.86 6.26 9.10
C VAL A 75 -12.23 6.12 10.57
N GLN A 76 -11.44 5.37 11.35
CA GLN A 76 -11.65 5.20 12.79
C GLN A 76 -11.66 6.53 13.54
N SER A 77 -10.84 7.51 13.15
CA SER A 77 -10.86 8.84 13.80
C SER A 77 -12.22 9.53 13.69
N ILE A 78 -12.93 9.32 12.59
CA ILE A 78 -14.27 9.86 12.36
C ILE A 78 -15.33 9.02 13.07
N THR A 79 -15.22 7.69 13.00
CA THR A 79 -16.28 6.80 13.45
C THR A 79 -16.23 6.45 14.93
N ALA A 80 -15.04 6.46 15.55
CA ALA A 80 -14.87 6.27 16.99
C ALA A 80 -15.50 7.41 17.81
N THR A 81 -15.69 8.59 17.19
CA THR A 81 -16.38 9.71 17.82
C THR A 81 -17.88 9.44 17.99
N GLU A 82 -18.45 8.48 17.27
CA GLU A 82 -19.90 8.23 17.22
C GLU A 82 -20.38 6.94 17.90
N ASN A 83 -19.52 6.18 18.61
CA ASN A 83 -19.92 4.94 19.32
C ASN A 83 -20.67 3.92 18.44
N GLN A 84 -20.43 3.90 17.13
CA GLN A 84 -21.05 2.94 16.21
C GLN A 84 -20.03 1.94 15.67
N ASP A 85 -20.14 0.72 16.20
CA ASP A 85 -19.34 -0.49 15.96
C ASP A 85 -19.32 -0.96 14.49
N HIS A 86 -20.13 -0.38 13.61
CA HIS A 86 -20.35 -0.84 12.23
C HIS A 86 -19.33 -0.34 11.18
N SER A 87 -18.28 0.39 11.58
CA SER A 87 -17.54 1.23 10.63
C SER A 87 -16.36 0.57 9.91
N LEU A 88 -15.96 -0.65 10.29
CA LEU A 88 -14.79 -1.32 9.71
C LEU A 88 -15.12 -2.49 8.77
N ASP A 89 -16.35 -3.01 8.82
CA ASP A 89 -16.77 -4.13 7.98
C ASP A 89 -16.84 -3.73 6.49
N HIS A 90 -17.22 -2.48 6.22
CA HIS A 90 -17.33 -1.92 4.87
C HIS A 90 -16.05 -1.26 4.35
N ALA A 91 -14.92 -1.34 5.06
CA ALA A 91 -13.69 -0.63 4.66
C ALA A 91 -13.24 -0.96 3.22
N ALA A 92 -13.46 -2.20 2.78
CA ALA A 92 -13.17 -2.64 1.40
C ALA A 92 -14.10 -2.02 0.34
N GLU A 93 -15.26 -1.49 0.73
CA GLU A 93 -16.20 -0.82 -0.16
C GLU A 93 -15.93 0.69 -0.27
N LEU A 94 -15.25 1.29 0.73
CA LEU A 94 -14.97 2.72 0.78
C LEU A 94 -13.80 3.14 -0.10
N TYR A 95 -12.82 2.25 -0.30
CA TYR A 95 -11.64 2.53 -1.10
C TYR A 95 -11.06 1.24 -1.70
N SER A 96 -10.29 1.41 -2.77
CA SER A 96 -9.53 0.35 -3.43
C SER A 96 -8.05 0.70 -3.42
N ILE A 97 -7.22 -0.31 -3.19
CA ILE A 97 -5.76 -0.16 -3.10
C ILE A 97 -5.12 -1.06 -4.14
N ASP A 98 -4.25 -0.47 -4.95
CA ASP A 98 -3.29 -1.20 -5.78
C ASP A 98 -1.93 -1.16 -5.10
N GLY A 99 -1.43 -2.34 -4.75
CA GLY A 99 -0.16 -2.53 -4.07
C GLY A 99 1.06 -2.50 -4.99
N ASP A 100 0.89 -2.37 -6.32
CA ASP A 100 1.98 -2.45 -7.28
C ASP A 100 3.12 -1.47 -6.90
N PRO A 101 4.36 -1.95 -6.67
CA PRO A 101 5.47 -1.09 -6.28
C PRO A 101 5.91 -0.14 -7.38
N ALA A 102 5.74 -0.48 -8.66
CA ALA A 102 5.98 0.43 -9.76
C ALA A 102 4.85 1.47 -9.90
N ALA A 103 3.63 1.13 -9.49
CA ALA A 103 2.48 2.01 -9.61
C ALA A 103 1.45 1.92 -8.47
N PRO A 104 1.80 2.33 -7.24
CA PRO A 104 0.88 2.25 -6.12
C PRO A 104 -0.30 3.20 -6.35
N ALA A 105 -1.51 2.72 -6.11
CA ALA A 105 -2.73 3.51 -6.26
C ALA A 105 -3.64 3.38 -5.05
N PHE A 106 -4.30 4.49 -4.72
CA PHE A 106 -5.32 4.56 -3.70
C PHE A 106 -6.52 5.29 -4.30
N VAL A 107 -7.66 4.61 -4.40
CA VAL A 107 -8.86 5.13 -5.04
C VAL A 107 -9.99 5.15 -4.03
N ILE A 108 -10.56 6.32 -3.80
CA ILE A 108 -11.72 6.50 -2.92
C ILE A 108 -12.98 6.20 -3.72
N ASN A 109 -13.90 5.43 -3.16
CA ASN A 109 -15.18 5.11 -3.76
C ASN A 109 -16.26 6.06 -3.22
N ASP A 110 -16.22 7.31 -3.68
CA ASP A 110 -17.12 8.38 -3.23
C ASP A 110 -18.60 7.99 -3.31
N LYS A 111 -18.98 7.23 -4.35
CA LYS A 111 -20.36 6.77 -4.53
C LYS A 111 -20.77 5.79 -3.44
N ALA A 112 -19.96 4.77 -3.16
CA ALA A 112 -20.27 3.82 -2.09
C ALA A 112 -20.32 4.52 -0.73
N ILE A 113 -19.41 5.46 -0.47
CA ILE A 113 -19.42 6.24 0.77
C ILE A 113 -20.72 7.04 0.91
N GLN A 114 -21.20 7.67 -0.16
CA GLN A 114 -22.45 8.44 -0.16
C GLN A 114 -23.71 7.56 -0.08
N ASP A 115 -23.66 6.32 -0.55
CA ASP A 115 -24.76 5.34 -0.42
C ASP A 115 -24.84 4.77 1.00
N ILE A 116 -23.70 4.57 1.68
CA ILE A 116 -23.62 3.95 3.01
C ILE A 116 -23.82 4.98 4.14
N TYR A 117 -23.35 6.22 3.97
CA TYR A 117 -23.33 7.23 5.04
C TYR A 117 -24.11 8.49 4.67
N ASP A 118 -24.68 9.15 5.68
CA ASP A 118 -25.32 10.46 5.52
C ASP A 118 -24.36 11.50 4.94
N LYS A 119 -24.91 12.50 4.23
CA LYS A 119 -24.16 13.50 3.47
C LYS A 119 -23.00 14.15 4.24
N ASP A 120 -23.22 14.55 5.49
CA ASP A 120 -22.19 15.18 6.33
C ASP A 120 -21.06 14.20 6.71
N LYS A 121 -21.40 12.94 6.97
CA LYS A 121 -20.43 11.90 7.32
C LYS A 121 -19.67 11.42 6.08
N ALA A 122 -20.36 11.25 4.97
CA ALA A 122 -19.77 10.94 3.68
C ALA A 122 -18.74 12.01 3.25
N ALA A 123 -19.08 13.29 3.38
CA ALA A 123 -18.17 14.39 3.07
C ALA A 123 -16.90 14.35 3.94
N LYS A 124 -17.06 14.13 5.26
CA LYS A 124 -15.92 13.99 6.19
C LYS A 124 -15.06 12.77 5.85
N LEU A 125 -15.67 11.63 5.56
CA LEU A 125 -14.95 10.40 5.20
C LEU A 125 -14.13 10.58 3.92
N ILE A 126 -14.71 11.18 2.88
CA ILE A 126 -14.00 11.47 1.62
C ILE A 126 -12.84 12.45 1.89
N GLU A 127 -13.07 13.50 2.68
CA GLU A 127 -12.04 14.48 3.03
C GLU A 127 -10.86 13.84 3.79
N VAL A 128 -11.14 13.01 4.81
CA VAL A 128 -10.06 12.36 5.57
C VAL A 128 -9.36 11.28 4.75
N LEU A 129 -10.07 10.50 3.95
CA LEU A 129 -9.45 9.50 3.07
C LEU A 129 -8.55 10.17 2.01
N GLY A 130 -8.89 11.39 1.58
CA GLY A 130 -8.04 12.23 0.72
C GLY A 130 -6.71 12.66 1.36
N GLN A 131 -6.53 12.42 2.66
CA GLN A 131 -5.26 12.66 3.35
C GLN A 131 -4.24 11.54 3.13
N VAL A 132 -4.65 10.37 2.62
CA VAL A 132 -3.72 9.30 2.24
C VAL A 132 -2.81 9.80 1.12
N LYS A 133 -1.50 9.82 1.38
CA LYS A 133 -0.49 10.35 0.45
C LYS A 133 0.14 9.23 -0.36
N LEU A 134 0.14 9.38 -1.68
CA LEU A 134 0.89 8.52 -2.60
C LEU A 134 2.38 8.90 -2.59
N PRO A 135 3.29 7.94 -2.86
CA PRO A 135 4.70 8.22 -2.97
C PRO A 135 4.98 9.11 -4.19
N ILE A 136 5.87 10.09 -4.03
CA ILE A 136 6.30 10.95 -5.12
C ILE A 136 7.30 10.16 -5.96
N ARG A 137 6.92 9.77 -7.19
CA ARG A 137 7.89 9.21 -8.14
C ARG A 137 8.93 10.29 -8.47
N ALA A 138 10.19 10.03 -8.15
CA ALA A 138 11.31 10.87 -8.54
C ALA A 138 11.62 10.73 -10.04
#